data_AF-A0AA48GZ54-F1
#
_entry.id   AF-A0AA48GZ54-F1
#
_cell.length_a   1.000
_cell.length_b   1.000
_cell.length_c   1.000
_cell.angle_alpha   90.00
_cell.angle_beta   90.00
_cell.angle_gamma   90.00
#
_symmetry.space_group_name_H-M   'P 1'
#
loop_
_entity.id
_entity.type
_entity.pdbx_description
1 polymer ?
#
loop_
_entity_poly.entity_id
_entity_poly.type
_entity_poly.pdbx_seq_one_letter_code
_entity_poly.pdbx_strand_id
1 'polypeptide(L)'
;MLKARPCLICRKWFHPDRMVGERQRVCGAPSCQKERHRRACARFHDRDPDYDRHTRFTAKLVQVGAGGKGTVPAEAIDWRYARKVVGLEISALVEESGKVLLRQARDAVLVQLK
;
A
#
# COMPACT_ATOMS: atom_id res chain seq x y z
N MET A 1 -35.79 -12.24 -22.43
CA MET A 1 -34.47 -12.30 -23.10
C MET A 1 -33.81 -10.92 -23.01
N LEU A 2 -32.51 -10.86 -22.72
CA LEU A 2 -31.79 -9.58 -22.69
C LEU A 2 -31.68 -9.05 -24.12
N LYS A 3 -32.04 -7.77 -24.32
CA LYS A 3 -32.00 -7.13 -25.64
C LYS A 3 -30.55 -7.06 -26.13
N ALA A 4 -30.35 -7.31 -27.43
CA ALA A 4 -29.07 -7.09 -28.08
C ALA A 4 -28.65 -5.62 -27.91
N ARG A 5 -27.35 -5.38 -27.77
CA ARG A 5 -26.80 -4.02 -27.64
C ARG A 5 -25.41 -3.93 -28.25
N PRO A 6 -24.97 -2.73 -28.67
CA PRO A 6 -23.61 -2.54 -29.18
C PRO A 6 -22.57 -2.59 -28.04
N CYS A 7 -21.42 -3.21 -28.32
CA CYS A 7 -20.26 -3.17 -27.44
C CYS A 7 -19.70 -1.74 -27.35
N LEU A 8 -19.35 -1.27 -26.14
CA LEU A 8 -18.76 0.08 -25.97
C LEU A 8 -17.37 0.25 -26.62
N ILE A 9 -16.66 -0.86 -26.92
CA ILE A 9 -15.32 -0.82 -27.50
C ILE A 9 -15.39 -1.02 -29.01
N CYS A 10 -15.77 -2.22 -29.48
CA CYS A 10 -15.78 -2.55 -30.91
C CYS A 10 -17.09 -2.23 -31.64
N ARG A 11 -18.11 -1.71 -30.95
CA ARG A 11 -19.43 -1.34 -31.48
C ARG A 11 -20.26 -2.45 -32.14
N LYS A 12 -19.73 -3.68 -32.25
CA LYS A 12 -20.49 -4.86 -32.69
C LYS A 12 -21.64 -5.15 -31.73
N TRP A 13 -22.79 -5.53 -32.29
CA TRP A 13 -23.95 -5.97 -31.52
C TRP A 13 -23.68 -7.32 -30.86
N PHE A 14 -24.05 -7.46 -29.60
CA PHE A 14 -23.94 -8.71 -28.85
C PHE A 14 -25.15 -8.88 -27.92
N HIS A 15 -25.42 -10.14 -27.57
CA HIS A 15 -26.39 -10.48 -26.54
C HIS A 15 -25.67 -10.59 -25.19
N PRO A 16 -26.07 -9.80 -24.17
CA PRO A 16 -25.49 -9.91 -22.84
C PRO A 16 -25.71 -11.30 -22.23
N ASP A 17 -24.71 -11.77 -21.48
CA ASP A 17 -24.79 -12.97 -20.67
C ASP A 17 -25.92 -12.83 -19.63
N ARG A 18 -26.70 -13.89 -19.43
CA ARG A 18 -27.84 -13.91 -18.51
C ARG A 18 -27.43 -13.65 -17.06
N MET A 19 -26.25 -14.08 -16.62
CA MET A 19 -25.77 -13.88 -15.24
C MET A 19 -25.34 -12.44 -14.98
N VAL A 20 -24.71 -11.81 -15.99
CA VAL A 20 -24.23 -10.43 -15.86
C VAL A 20 -25.37 -9.44 -16.10
N GLY A 21 -26.24 -9.75 -17.06
CA GLY A 21 -27.38 -8.93 -17.41
C GLY A 21 -26.98 -7.61 -18.06
N GLU A 22 -27.73 -6.56 -17.73
CA GLU A 22 -27.53 -5.21 -18.24
C GLU A 22 -26.20 -4.56 -17.80
N ARG A 23 -25.53 -5.15 -16.80
CA ARG A 23 -24.19 -4.74 -16.33
C ARG A 23 -23.11 -5.04 -17.37
N GLN A 24 -23.37 -5.94 -18.33
CA GLN A 24 -22.42 -6.21 -19.40
C GLN A 24 -22.43 -5.06 -20.41
N ARG A 25 -21.33 -4.31 -20.42
CA ARG A 25 -21.13 -3.12 -21.26
C ARG A 25 -20.31 -3.40 -22.53
N VAL A 26 -19.62 -4.54 -22.58
CA VAL A 26 -18.76 -4.95 -23.70
C VAL A 26 -19.03 -6.40 -24.07
N CYS A 27 -18.80 -6.74 -25.33
CA CYS A 27 -18.92 -8.12 -25.80
C CYS A 27 -17.88 -9.05 -25.14
N GLY A 28 -18.04 -10.35 -25.32
CA GLY A 28 -17.17 -11.38 -24.75
C GLY A 28 -15.76 -11.46 -25.36
N ALA A 29 -15.43 -10.63 -26.36
CA ALA A 29 -14.11 -10.65 -26.99
C ALA A 29 -13.01 -10.25 -26.00
N PRO A 30 -11.91 -11.02 -25.87
CA PRO A 30 -10.83 -10.74 -24.92
C PRO A 30 -10.24 -9.34 -25.06
N SER A 31 -10.12 -8.83 -26.29
CA SER A 31 -9.63 -7.48 -26.57
C SER A 31 -10.54 -6.39 -25.97
N CYS A 32 -11.86 -6.54 -26.10
CA CYS A 32 -12.83 -5.60 -25.56
C CYS A 32 -12.91 -5.65 -24.04
N GLN A 33 -12.77 -6.85 -23.44
CA GLN A 33 -12.71 -7.01 -21.99
C GLN A 33 -11.44 -6.39 -21.41
N LYS A 34 -10.27 -6.63 -22.03
CA LYS A 34 -8.99 -6.05 -21.61
C LYS A 34 -9.02 -4.52 -21.68
N GLU A 35 -9.56 -3.96 -22.75
CA GLU A 35 -9.68 -2.50 -22.88
C GLU A 35 -10.67 -1.90 -21.86
N ARG A 36 -11.79 -2.59 -21.59
CA ARG A 36 -12.71 -2.18 -20.51
C ARG A 36 -12.01 -2.19 -19.15
N HIS A 37 -11.25 -3.23 -18.86
CA HIS A 37 -10.49 -3.35 -17.61
C HIS A 37 -9.46 -2.22 -17.49
N ARG A 38 -8.67 -1.97 -18.55
CA ARG A 38 -7.70 -0.86 -18.58
C ARG A 38 -8.33 0.50 -18.26
N ARG A 39 -9.47 0.81 -18.90
CA ARG A 39 -10.22 2.07 -18.63
C ARG A 39 -10.79 2.13 -17.22
N ALA A 40 -11.23 0.99 -16.68
CA ALA A 40 -11.74 0.92 -15.32
C ALA A 40 -10.62 1.13 -14.28
N CYS A 41 -9.46 0.51 -14.48
CA CYS A 41 -8.27 0.73 -13.66
C CYS A 41 -7.79 2.19 -13.71
N ALA A 42 -7.72 2.79 -14.90
CA ALA A 42 -7.38 4.20 -15.03
C ALA A 42 -8.33 5.11 -14.23
N ARG A 43 -9.65 4.94 -14.40
CA ARG A 43 -10.65 5.68 -13.62
C ARG A 43 -10.63 5.38 -12.12
N PHE A 44 -10.09 4.24 -11.73
CA PHE A 44 -9.91 3.90 -10.33
C PHE A 44 -8.70 4.65 -9.77
N HIS A 45 -7.55 4.61 -10.45
CA HIS A 45 -6.35 5.37 -10.05
C HIS A 45 -6.55 6.89 -10.12
N ASP A 46 -7.35 7.41 -11.05
CA ASP A 46 -7.68 8.84 -11.09
C ASP A 46 -8.52 9.27 -9.86
N ARG A 47 -9.31 8.36 -9.29
CA ARG A 47 -10.13 8.62 -8.10
C ARG A 47 -9.36 8.39 -6.80
N ASP A 48 -8.36 7.51 -6.82
CA ASP A 48 -7.51 7.20 -5.68
C ASP A 48 -6.03 7.21 -6.12
N PRO A 49 -5.44 8.41 -6.26
CA PRO A 49 -4.06 8.55 -6.72
C PRO A 49 -3.04 8.00 -5.71
N ASP A 50 -3.41 7.92 -4.43
CA ASP A 50 -2.55 7.41 -3.37
C ASP A 50 -2.67 5.89 -3.18
N TYR A 51 -3.61 5.23 -3.87
CA TYR A 51 -3.79 3.77 -3.80
C TYR A 51 -2.48 3.01 -3.97
N ASP A 52 -1.73 3.30 -5.03
CA ASP A 52 -0.46 2.61 -5.32
C ASP A 52 0.60 2.86 -4.24
N ARG A 53 0.59 4.05 -3.64
CA ARG A 53 1.51 4.39 -2.55
C ARG A 53 1.13 3.62 -1.28
N HIS A 54 -0.15 3.59 -0.95
CA HIS A 54 -0.69 2.85 0.18
C HIS A 54 -0.45 1.35 0.03
N THR A 55 -0.74 0.77 -1.13
CA THR A 55 -0.48 -0.65 -1.42
C THR A 55 1.01 -0.98 -1.28
N ARG A 56 1.90 -0.15 -1.83
CA ARG A 56 3.36 -0.34 -1.67
C ARG A 56 3.81 -0.23 -0.22
N PHE A 57 3.25 0.72 0.53
CA PHE A 57 3.57 0.90 1.94
C PHE A 57 3.11 -0.29 2.78
N THR A 58 1.86 -0.74 2.61
CA THR A 58 1.33 -1.92 3.28
C THR A 58 2.13 -3.18 2.94
N ALA A 59 2.51 -3.37 1.67
CA ALA A 59 3.35 -4.50 1.27
C ALA A 59 4.71 -4.49 1.99
N LYS A 60 5.33 -3.32 2.15
CA LYS A 60 6.57 -3.16 2.93
C LYS A 60 6.36 -3.45 4.42
N LEU A 61 5.25 -3.00 5.00
CA LEU A 61 4.94 -3.30 6.40
C LEU A 61 4.78 -4.81 6.64
N VAL A 62 4.09 -5.51 5.74
CA VAL A 62 3.94 -6.98 5.81
C VAL A 62 5.30 -7.67 5.69
N GLN A 63 6.17 -7.22 4.77
CA GLN A 63 7.54 -7.73 4.64
C GLN A 63 8.37 -7.51 5.91
N VAL A 64 8.26 -6.34 6.55
CA VAL A 64 8.96 -6.03 7.81
C VAL A 64 8.41 -6.86 8.97
N GLY A 65 7.08 -7.05 9.06
CA GLY A 65 6.44 -7.84 10.11
C GLY A 65 6.70 -9.35 10.01
N ALA A 66 7.00 -9.86 8.81
CA ALA A 66 7.28 -11.28 8.58
C ALA A 66 8.74 -11.69 8.87
N GLY A 67 9.66 -10.74 9.11
CA GLY A 67 11.09 -11.00 8.93
C GLY A 67 12.04 -10.76 10.10
N GLY A 68 11.66 -10.12 11.21
CA GLY A 68 12.64 -9.90 12.27
C GLY A 68 12.08 -9.34 13.56
N LYS A 69 12.63 -9.80 14.69
CA LYS A 69 12.63 -9.01 15.92
C LYS A 69 13.35 -7.71 15.58
N GLY A 70 12.60 -6.65 15.29
CA GLY A 70 13.19 -5.33 15.04
C GLY A 70 14.04 -4.97 16.24
N THR A 71 15.35 -4.92 16.06
CA THR A 71 16.25 -4.40 17.08
C THR A 71 15.86 -2.95 17.31
N VAL A 72 15.70 -2.56 18.56
CA VAL A 72 15.49 -1.16 18.89
C VAL A 72 16.70 -0.39 18.34
N PRO A 73 16.54 0.70 17.57
CA PRO A 73 17.68 1.38 16.94
C PRO A 73 18.81 1.73 17.90
N ALA A 74 18.46 2.07 19.15
CA ALA A 74 19.43 2.37 20.22
C ALA A 74 20.24 1.14 20.70
N GLU A 75 19.71 -0.08 20.56
CA GLU A 75 20.40 -1.33 20.92
C GLU A 75 21.41 -1.76 19.84
N ALA A 76 21.28 -1.25 18.61
CA ALA A 76 22.20 -1.52 17.52
C ALA A 76 23.49 -0.67 17.57
N ILE A 77 23.55 0.32 18.47
CA ILE A 77 24.68 1.25 18.60
C ILE A 77 25.68 0.72 19.65
N ASP A 78 26.96 0.62 19.26
CA ASP A 78 28.05 0.43 20.24
C ASP A 78 28.32 1.76 20.97
N TRP A 79 27.64 1.94 22.11
CA TRP A 79 27.79 3.13 22.95
C TRP A 79 29.17 3.28 23.56
N ARG A 80 29.97 2.21 23.64
CA ARG A 80 31.36 2.31 24.10
C ARG A 80 32.21 2.96 23.02
N TYR A 81 32.03 2.57 21.77
CA TYR A 81 32.70 3.21 20.64
C TYR A 81 32.20 4.64 20.42
N ALA A 82 30.88 4.88 20.47
CA ALA A 82 30.31 6.22 20.31
C ALA A 82 30.90 7.21 21.33
N ARG A 83 30.94 6.83 22.62
CA ARG A 83 31.57 7.63 23.68
C ARG A 83 33.04 7.96 23.39
N LYS A 84 33.78 7.04 22.78
CA LYS A 84 35.19 7.25 22.42
C LYS A 84 35.35 8.29 21.30
N VAL A 85 34.41 8.35 20.36
CA VAL A 85 34.52 9.25 19.19
C VAL A 85 33.96 10.64 19.48
N VAL A 86 32.77 10.72 20.11
CA VAL A 86 32.04 11.99 20.29
C VAL A 86 32.07 12.53 21.72
N GLY A 87 32.69 11.80 22.65
CA GLY A 87 32.70 12.16 24.07
C GLY A 87 31.39 11.81 24.80
N LEU A 88 31.44 11.93 26.13
CA LEU A 88 30.34 11.51 27.00
C LEU A 88 29.08 12.35 26.80
N GLU A 89 29.21 13.67 26.76
CA GLU A 89 28.09 14.62 26.71
C GLU A 89 27.22 14.42 25.47
N ILE A 90 27.85 14.38 24.29
CA ILE A 90 27.14 14.19 23.01
C ILE A 90 26.53 12.79 22.94
N SER A 91 27.28 11.76 23.36
CA SER A 91 26.74 10.40 23.36
C SER A 91 25.52 10.24 24.29
N ALA A 92 25.56 10.85 25.48
CA ALA A 92 24.45 10.81 26.43
C ALA A 92 23.22 11.53 25.87
N LEU A 93 23.41 12.70 25.23
CA LEU A 93 22.32 13.42 24.59
C LEU A 93 21.62 12.58 23.50
N VAL A 94 22.40 11.91 22.64
CA VAL A 94 21.85 11.06 21.56
C VAL A 94 21.15 9.84 22.15
N GLU A 95 21.72 9.21 23.18
CA GLU A 95 21.14 8.04 23.84
C GLU A 95 19.78 8.37 24.48
N GLU A 96 19.71 9.44 25.28
CA GLU A 96 18.49 9.87 25.96
C GLU A 96 17.43 10.37 24.98
N SER A 97 17.82 11.10 23.94
CA SER A 97 16.90 11.53 22.89
C SER A 97 16.28 10.32 22.16
N GLY A 98 17.09 9.30 21.86
CA GLY A 98 16.63 8.05 21.27
C GLY A 98 15.60 7.32 22.14
N LYS A 99 15.81 7.28 23.47
CA LYS A 99 14.85 6.68 24.43
C LYS A 99 13.51 7.41 24.43
N VAL A 100 13.52 8.74 24.40
CA VAL A 100 12.30 9.56 24.36
C VAL A 100 11.52 9.30 23.07
N LEU A 101 12.20 9.32 21.91
CA LEU A 101 11.58 9.07 20.61
C LEU A 101 10.97 7.67 20.53
N LEU A 102 11.69 6.65 21.03
CA LEU A 102 11.18 5.28 21.05
C LEU A 102 9.92 5.15 21.92
N ARG A 103 9.92 5.79 23.10
CA ARG A 103 8.74 5.80 23.98
C ARG A 103 7.54 6.42 23.27
N GLN A 104 7.72 7.60 22.69
CA GLN A 104 6.65 8.30 21.97
C GLN A 104 6.14 7.48 20.77
N ALA A 105 7.04 6.85 20.00
CA ALA A 105 6.67 5.99 18.89
C ALA A 105 5.85 4.77 19.34
N ARG A 106 6.27 4.12 20.43
CA ARG A 106 5.53 3.00 21.04
C ARG A 106 4.13 3.43 21.48
N ASP A 107 4.03 4.57 22.18
CA ASP A 107 2.74 5.08 22.67
C ASP A 107 1.80 5.44 21.51
N ALA A 108 2.33 6.07 20.45
CA ALA A 108 1.56 6.39 19.25
C ALA A 108 1.02 5.13 18.55
N VAL A 109 1.84 4.08 18.42
CA VAL A 109 1.38 2.78 17.87
C VAL A 109 0.31 2.15 18.76
N LEU A 110 0.49 2.17 20.09
CA LEU A 110 -0.50 1.62 21.02
C LEU A 110 -1.84 2.37 20.98
N VAL A 111 -1.83 3.68 20.75
CA VAL A 111 -3.06 4.47 20.56
C VAL A 111 -3.78 4.09 19.26
N GLN A 112 -3.06 3.80 18.18
CA GLN A 112 -3.66 3.39 16.90
C GLN A 112 -4.26 1.97 16.92
N LEU A 113 -3.84 1.13 17.87
CA LEU A 113 -4.32 -0.25 18.02
C LEU A 113 -5.56 -0.37 18.93
N LYS A 114 -5.95 0.71 19.62
CA LYS A 114 -7.18 0.79 20.42
C LYS A 114 -8.32 1.37 19.61
#